data_AF-A0A7W5FPI6-F1
#
_entry.id   AF-A0A7W5FPI6-F1
#
_cell.length_a   1.000
_cell.length_b   1.000
_cell.length_c   1.000
_cell.angle_alpha   90.00
_cell.angle_beta   90.00
_cell.angle_gamma   90.00
#
_symmetry.space_group_name_H-M   'P 1'
#
loop_
_entity.id
_entity.type
_entity.pdbx_description
1 polymer ?
#
loop_
_entity_poly.entity_id
_entity_poly.type
_entity_poly.pdbx_seq_one_letter_code
_entity_poly.pdbx_strand_id
1 'polypeptide(L)'
;MVPKNNIHGCPAPQNITLVQRLQPLIGRTVTVFQPGFPRLTKTVGKLSNVTKSSFTVGTTVVAMQTSFYIVLNERVKRTLPFEVSATAEDIGELRGTLIRVGRDFVEFIQTPGRRVPTLFPLNMFTEVNCEGEEE
;
A
#
# COMPACT_ATOMS: atom_id res chain seq x y z
N MET A 1 6.03 0.48 18.88
CA MET A 1 5.29 1.75 18.77
C MET A 1 5.44 2.21 17.34
N VAL A 2 4.35 2.33 16.58
CA VAL A 2 4.39 2.92 15.22
C VAL A 2 4.46 4.45 15.40
N PRO A 3 5.35 5.18 14.68
CA PRO A 3 5.41 6.63 14.80
C PRO A 3 4.04 7.21 14.42
N LYS A 4 3.56 8.16 15.21
CA LYS A 4 2.17 8.64 15.18
C LYS A 4 1.88 9.68 14.09
N ASN A 5 2.85 10.05 13.25
CA ASN A 5 2.77 11.24 12.37
C ASN A 5 3.26 10.97 10.94
N ASN A 6 2.90 9.83 10.34
CA ASN A 6 3.30 9.51 8.97
C ASN A 6 2.12 9.61 7.99
N ILE A 7 1.01 10.22 8.43
CA ILE A 7 -0.20 10.42 7.64
C ILE A 7 -0.78 11.80 7.94
N HIS A 8 -0.97 12.63 6.91
CA HIS A 8 -1.44 14.00 7.02
C HIS A 8 -2.60 14.27 6.05
N GLY A 9 -3.58 15.08 6.46
CA GLY A 9 -4.72 15.48 5.62
C GLY A 9 -5.71 14.35 5.24
N CYS A 10 -5.37 13.10 5.54
CA CYS A 10 -6.21 11.95 5.19
C CYS A 10 -7.43 11.81 6.11
N PRO A 11 -8.55 11.24 5.61
CA PRO A 11 -9.72 10.97 6.42
C PRO A 11 -9.40 9.95 7.52
N ALA A 12 -10.26 9.91 8.55
CA ALA A 12 -10.09 9.02 9.69
C ALA A 12 -9.93 7.54 9.26
N PRO A 13 -8.94 6.81 9.81
CA PRO A 13 -8.71 5.41 9.48
C PRO A 13 -9.91 4.51 9.80
N GLN A 14 -10.20 3.59 8.88
CA GLN A 14 -11.12 2.49 9.13
C GLN A 14 -10.48 1.48 10.11
N ASN A 15 -11.31 0.78 10.89
CA ASN A 15 -10.87 -0.25 11.83
C ASN A 15 -10.47 -1.56 11.12
N ILE A 16 -9.46 -1.50 10.25
CA ILE A 16 -8.90 -2.62 9.50
C ILE A 16 -7.39 -2.46 9.38
N THR A 17 -6.64 -3.55 9.58
CA THR A 17 -5.19 -3.58 9.37
C THR A 17 -4.83 -4.12 7.99
N LEU A 18 -3.59 -3.89 7.54
CA LEU A 18 -3.05 -4.41 6.29
C LEU A 18 -3.11 -5.94 6.28
N VAL A 19 -2.76 -6.57 7.40
CA VAL A 19 -2.88 -8.02 7.58
C VAL A 19 -4.31 -8.47 7.29
N GLN A 20 -5.31 -7.84 7.92
CA GLN A 20 -6.72 -8.17 7.71
C GLN A 20 -7.15 -7.90 6.27
N ARG A 21 -6.63 -6.84 5.63
CA ARG A 21 -6.88 -6.51 4.22
C ARG A 21 -6.29 -7.55 3.26
N LEU A 22 -5.17 -8.18 3.63
CA LEU A 22 -4.46 -9.20 2.85
C LEU A 22 -5.03 -10.62 3.01
N GLN A 23 -5.58 -10.97 4.18
CA GLN A 23 -6.19 -12.28 4.43
C GLN A 23 -7.15 -12.77 3.32
N PRO A 24 -8.15 -11.98 2.86
CA PRO A 24 -9.06 -12.43 1.81
C PRO A 24 -8.40 -12.53 0.41
N LEU A 25 -7.14 -12.10 0.27
CA LEU A 25 -6.38 -12.16 -0.97
C LEU A 25 -5.46 -13.38 -1.05
N ILE A 26 -5.40 -14.22 -0.01
CA ILE A 26 -4.60 -15.44 -0.03
C ILE A 26 -4.99 -16.32 -1.23
N GLY A 27 -3.98 -16.82 -1.95
CA GLY A 27 -4.12 -17.60 -3.17
C GLY A 27 -4.25 -16.76 -4.45
N ARG A 28 -4.53 -15.45 -4.34
CA ARG A 28 -4.63 -14.53 -5.49
C ARG A 28 -3.25 -14.05 -5.93
N THR A 29 -3.13 -13.72 -7.21
CA THR A 29 -1.91 -13.13 -7.77
C THR A 29 -1.85 -11.65 -7.44
N VAL A 30 -0.74 -11.23 -6.82
CA VAL A 30 -0.45 -9.84 -6.49
C VAL A 30 0.94 -9.47 -7.02
N THR A 31 1.20 -8.17 -7.17
CA THR A 31 2.54 -7.67 -7.46
C THR A 31 3.05 -6.88 -6.26
N VAL A 32 4.25 -7.20 -5.79
CA VAL A 32 4.94 -6.45 -4.73
C VAL A 32 6.13 -5.73 -5.33
N PHE A 33 6.33 -4.50 -4.88
CA PHE A 33 7.51 -3.71 -5.19
C PHE A 33 8.27 -3.44 -3.90
N GLN A 34 9.58 -3.66 -3.93
CA GLN A 34 10.51 -3.44 -2.81
C GLN A 34 11.72 -2.63 -3.32
N PRO A 35 12.47 -1.98 -2.42
CA PRO A 35 13.77 -1.41 -2.73
C PRO A 35 14.65 -2.36 -3.53
N GLY A 36 15.40 -1.80 -4.47
CA GLY A 36 16.31 -2.55 -5.33
C GLY A 36 17.18 -1.60 -6.14
N PHE A 37 18.41 -2.01 -6.42
CA PHE A 37 19.35 -1.25 -7.24
C PHE A 37 19.63 -2.00 -8.56
N PRO A 38 19.61 -1.32 -9.72
CA PRO A 38 19.39 0.11 -9.94
C PRO A 38 17.90 0.51 -10.01
N ARG A 39 16.98 -0.44 -9.88
CA ARG A 39 15.53 -0.25 -9.95
C ARG A 39 14.83 -1.11 -8.91
N LEU A 40 13.60 -0.75 -8.57
CA LEU A 40 12.74 -1.51 -7.67
C LEU A 40 12.67 -2.98 -8.05
N THR A 41 12.76 -3.84 -7.03
CA THR A 41 12.52 -5.26 -7.16
C THR A 41 11.02 -5.48 -7.33
N LYS A 42 10.61 -6.04 -8.48
CA LYS A 42 9.22 -6.37 -8.78
C LYS A 42 9.01 -7.88 -8.66
N THR A 43 8.16 -8.30 -7.72
CA THR A 43 7.80 -9.70 -7.51
C THR A 43 6.32 -9.91 -7.82
N VAL A 44 6.02 -10.84 -8.73
CA VAL A 44 4.64 -11.22 -9.07
C VAL A 44 4.41 -12.67 -8.64
N GLY A 45 3.35 -12.94 -7.91
CA GLY A 45 3.06 -14.30 -7.46
C GLY A 45 1.79 -14.42 -6.64
N LYS A 46 1.47 -15.65 -6.25
CA LYS A 46 0.35 -15.92 -5.34
C LYS A 46 0.70 -15.46 -3.93
N LEU A 47 -0.22 -14.75 -3.30
CA LEU A 47 -0.12 -14.36 -1.90
C LEU A 47 -0.36 -15.58 -0.99
N SER A 48 0.50 -15.79 -0.01
CA SER A 48 0.36 -16.84 1.01
C SER A 48 1.00 -16.42 2.33
N ASN A 49 0.79 -17.23 3.39
CA ASN A 49 1.46 -17.09 4.70
C ASN A 49 1.40 -15.67 5.28
N VAL A 50 0.24 -15.03 5.24
CA VAL A 50 0.04 -13.67 5.77
C VAL A 50 0.01 -13.72 7.29
N THR A 51 1.01 -13.12 7.93
CA THR A 51 1.14 -13.00 9.39
C THR A 51 1.29 -11.53 9.79
N LYS A 52 1.47 -11.27 11.09
CA LYS A 52 1.71 -9.91 11.59
C LYS A 52 3.09 -9.36 11.21
N SER A 53 4.06 -10.22 10.93
CA SER A 53 5.45 -9.82 10.68
C SER A 53 5.85 -9.97 9.20
N SER A 54 5.19 -10.84 8.45
CA SER A 54 5.53 -11.10 7.05
C SER A 54 4.37 -11.67 6.24
N PHE A 55 4.55 -11.70 4.93
CA PHE A 55 3.74 -12.45 3.98
C PHE A 55 4.62 -13.00 2.86
N THR A 56 4.10 -13.93 2.06
CA THR A 56 4.84 -14.54 0.94
C THR A 56 4.15 -14.21 -0.38
N VAL A 57 4.93 -13.89 -1.41
CA VAL A 57 4.46 -13.70 -2.80
C VAL A 57 5.29 -14.57 -3.73
N GLY A 58 4.67 -15.60 -4.28
CA GLY A 58 5.40 -16.64 -5.02
C GLY A 58 6.35 -17.38 -4.07
N THR A 59 7.66 -17.20 -4.24
CA THR A 59 8.71 -17.75 -3.38
C THR A 59 9.38 -16.71 -2.48
N THR A 60 9.00 -15.43 -2.61
CA THR A 60 9.63 -14.32 -1.89
C THR A 60 8.88 -14.01 -0.60
N VAL A 61 9.59 -13.99 0.52
CA VAL A 61 9.05 -13.54 1.81
C VAL A 61 9.28 -12.03 1.95
N VAL A 62 8.22 -11.30 2.28
CA VAL A 62 8.22 -9.85 2.47
C VAL A 62 7.95 -9.55 3.93
N ALA A 63 8.86 -8.81 4.58
CA ALA A 63 8.71 -8.38 5.96
C ALA A 63 7.87 -7.09 6.05
N MET A 64 6.93 -7.04 7.00
CA MET A 64 6.04 -5.89 7.19
C MET A 64 6.78 -4.61 7.61
N GLN A 65 7.94 -4.77 8.27
CA GLN A 65 8.79 -3.66 8.74
C GLN A 65 9.88 -3.31 7.71
N THR A 66 9.47 -3.15 6.44
CA THR A 66 10.35 -2.70 5.34
C THR A 66 9.57 -1.77 4.41
N SER A 67 10.26 -1.02 3.54
CA SER A 67 9.61 -0.29 2.45
C SER A 67 9.09 -1.28 1.41
N PHE A 68 7.79 -1.25 1.12
CA PHE A 68 7.19 -1.97 0.01
C PHE A 68 5.83 -1.37 -0.37
N TYR A 69 5.30 -1.73 -1.53
CA TYR A 69 3.87 -1.56 -1.82
C TYR A 69 3.34 -2.72 -2.65
N ILE A 70 2.02 -2.94 -2.60
CA ILE A 70 1.37 -4.07 -3.25
C ILE A 70 0.36 -3.54 -4.27
N VAL A 71 0.51 -3.93 -5.53
CA VAL A 71 -0.47 -3.67 -6.58
C VAL A 71 -1.35 -4.90 -6.76
N LEU A 72 -2.66 -4.73 -6.60
CA LEU A 72 -3.65 -5.78 -6.79
C LEU A 72 -4.07 -5.85 -8.27
N ASN A 73 -4.59 -7.01 -8.70
CA ASN A 73 -5.07 -7.19 -10.08
C ASN A 73 -6.60 -7.08 -10.20
N GLU A 74 -7.23 -6.32 -9.31
CA GLU A 74 -8.68 -6.14 -9.28
C GLU A 74 -9.04 -4.72 -9.68
N ARG A 75 -10.13 -4.54 -10.42
CA ARG A 75 -10.59 -3.19 -10.78
C ARG A 75 -11.30 -2.53 -9.61
N VAL A 76 -10.95 -1.27 -9.34
CA VAL A 76 -11.59 -0.47 -8.30
C VAL A 76 -12.93 0.07 -8.80
N LYS A 77 -13.96 -0.05 -7.96
CA LYS A 77 -15.31 0.46 -8.26
C LYS A 77 -15.59 1.84 -7.66
N ARG A 78 -14.95 2.19 -6.54
CA ARG A 78 -15.20 3.43 -5.79
C ARG A 78 -13.90 3.99 -5.24
N THR A 79 -13.79 5.31 -5.25
CA THR A 79 -12.70 6.12 -4.69
C THR A 79 -13.30 7.20 -3.79
N LEU A 80 -12.45 7.80 -2.97
CA LEU A 80 -12.74 9.02 -2.21
C LEU A 80 -12.14 10.21 -2.96
N PRO A 81 -12.71 11.43 -2.82
CA PRO A 81 -12.25 12.64 -3.50
C PRO A 81 -11.03 13.24 -2.78
N PHE A 82 -9.98 12.43 -2.63
CA PHE A 82 -8.70 12.86 -2.06
C PHE A 82 -7.59 12.41 -3.00
N GLU A 83 -6.73 13.35 -3.36
CA GLU A 83 -5.43 13.04 -3.93
C GLU A 83 -4.50 12.51 -2.82
N VAL A 84 -3.62 11.59 -3.18
CA VAL A 84 -2.68 10.92 -2.27
C VAL A 84 -1.29 11.09 -2.85
N SER A 85 -0.36 11.58 -2.03
CA SER A 85 1.08 11.48 -2.25
C SER A 85 1.66 10.57 -1.16
N ALA A 86 2.26 9.45 -1.56
CA ALA A 86 2.79 8.42 -0.69
C ALA A 86 4.27 8.18 -0.98
N THR A 87 5.13 8.52 -0.04
CA THR A 87 6.59 8.46 -0.18
C THR A 87 7.14 7.33 0.68
N ALA A 88 8.07 6.54 0.14
CA ALA A 88 8.81 5.53 0.89
C ALA A 88 10.31 5.60 0.61
N GLU A 89 11.11 5.37 1.66
CA GLU A 89 12.57 5.27 1.57
C GLU A 89 12.98 4.19 0.55
N ASP A 90 13.94 4.53 -0.32
CA ASP A 90 14.44 3.71 -1.42
C ASP A 90 13.40 3.26 -2.48
N ILE A 91 12.18 3.80 -2.42
CA ILE A 91 11.13 3.61 -3.43
C ILE A 91 10.85 4.91 -4.19
N GLY A 92 10.77 6.03 -3.47
CA GLY A 92 10.36 7.32 -4.00
C GLY A 92 8.89 7.63 -3.73
N GLU A 93 8.35 8.59 -4.47
CA GLU A 93 6.98 9.09 -4.34
C GLU A 93 6.03 8.39 -5.31
N LEU A 94 4.85 8.00 -4.81
CA LEU A 94 3.72 7.49 -5.57
C LEU A 94 2.55 8.45 -5.42
N ARG A 95 1.87 8.77 -6.53
CA ARG A 95 0.68 9.63 -6.52
C ARG A 95 -0.55 8.87 -6.94
N GLY A 96 -1.72 9.30 -6.46
CA GLY A 96 -2.95 8.63 -6.79
C GLY A 96 -4.22 9.21 -6.18
N THR A 97 -5.33 8.50 -6.39
CA THR A 97 -6.63 8.85 -5.81
C THR A 97 -6.98 7.86 -4.71
N LEU A 98 -7.36 8.37 -3.54
CA LEU A 98 -7.65 7.58 -2.35
C LEU A 98 -8.80 6.59 -2.57
N ILE A 99 -8.68 5.39 -2.02
CA ILE A 99 -9.78 4.42 -1.91
C ILE A 99 -10.21 4.32 -0.45
N ARG A 100 -9.24 4.15 0.46
CA ARG A 100 -9.46 4.10 1.92
C ARG A 100 -8.17 4.26 2.70
N VAL A 101 -8.33 4.61 3.96
CA VAL A 101 -7.27 4.60 4.97
C VAL A 101 -7.56 3.49 5.96
N GLY A 102 -6.61 2.59 6.18
CA GLY A 102 -6.62 1.60 7.25
C GLY A 102 -5.75 2.03 8.42
N ARG A 103 -5.67 1.21 9.47
CA ARG A 103 -4.90 1.53 10.68
C ARG A 103 -3.39 1.68 10.43
N ASP A 104 -2.86 0.88 9.52
CA ASP A 104 -1.43 0.71 9.23
C ASP A 104 -1.16 0.62 7.72
N PHE A 105 -2.09 1.12 6.88
CA PHE A 105 -1.92 1.23 5.44
C PHE A 105 -2.86 2.27 4.82
N VAL A 106 -2.52 2.73 3.62
CA VAL A 106 -3.39 3.48 2.72
C VAL A 106 -3.61 2.67 1.44
N GLU A 107 -4.83 2.66 0.94
CA GLU A 107 -5.18 2.02 -0.33
C GLU A 107 -5.64 3.10 -1.32
N PHE A 108 -5.00 3.17 -2.48
CA PHE A 108 -5.23 4.20 -3.50
C PHE A 108 -5.01 3.67 -4.92
N ILE A 109 -5.45 4.43 -5.92
CA ILE A 109 -5.21 4.14 -7.34
C ILE A 109 -4.05 5.00 -7.82
N GLN A 110 -2.97 4.41 -8.32
CA GLN A 110 -1.84 5.18 -8.85
C GLN A 110 -2.20 5.98 -10.10
N THR A 111 -1.73 7.23 -10.17
CA THR A 111 -1.85 8.13 -11.32
C THR A 111 -0.46 8.61 -11.79
N PRO A 112 -0.15 8.55 -13.10
CA PRO A 112 -0.90 7.86 -14.15
C PRO A 112 -0.81 6.34 -13.98
N GLY A 113 -1.84 5.59 -14.38
CA GLY A 113 -1.80 4.14 -14.21
C GLY A 113 -3.09 3.42 -14.52
N ARG A 114 -3.08 2.10 -14.24
CA ARG A 114 -4.29 1.27 -14.30
C ARG A 114 -5.16 1.55 -13.08
N ARG A 115 -6.48 1.46 -13.26
CA ARG A 115 -7.48 1.64 -12.19
C ARG A 115 -7.56 0.42 -11.26
N VAL A 116 -6.43 0.06 -10.65
CA VAL A 116 -6.26 -1.06 -9.72
C VAL A 116 -5.73 -0.56 -8.37
N PRO A 117 -6.09 -1.21 -7.25
CA PRO A 117 -5.64 -0.78 -5.93
C PRO A 117 -4.15 -0.99 -5.73
N THR A 118 -3.53 -0.01 -5.09
CA THR A 118 -2.22 -0.07 -4.48
C THR A 118 -2.41 -0.05 -2.97
N LEU A 119 -1.92 -1.06 -2.26
CA LEU A 119 -1.81 -1.10 -0.81
C LEU A 119 -0.42 -0.59 -0.42
N PHE A 120 -0.39 0.48 0.36
CA PHE A 120 0.83 1.14 0.79
C PHE A 120 0.89 1.11 2.34
N PRO A 121 1.84 0.39 2.93
CA PRO A 121 1.95 0.27 4.39
C PRO A 121 2.32 1.61 5.02
N LEU A 122 1.80 1.86 6.22
CA LEU A 122 2.19 2.98 7.08
C LEU A 122 3.16 2.44 8.15
N ASN A 123 4.45 2.70 7.97
CA ASN A 123 5.50 2.33 8.90
C ASN A 123 6.57 3.44 8.99
N MET A 124 7.66 3.17 9.72
CA MET A 124 8.71 4.17 9.98
C MET A 124 9.48 4.65 8.74
N PHE A 125 9.33 4.00 7.59
CA PHE A 125 10.01 4.32 6.33
C PHE A 125 9.11 5.03 5.32
N THR A 126 7.87 5.32 5.70
CA THR A 126 6.83 5.82 4.79
C THR A 126 6.18 7.09 5.32
N GLU A 127 5.77 7.97 4.41
CA GLU A 127 4.98 9.17 4.69
C GLU A 127 3.83 9.27 3.67
N VAL A 128 2.64 9.68 4.12
CA VAL A 128 1.47 9.84 3.25
C VAL A 128 0.78 11.18 3.51
N ASN A 129 0.54 11.93 2.45
CA ASN A 129 -0.24 13.16 2.45
C ASN A 129 -1.50 12.95 1.61
N CYS A 130 -2.66 13.36 2.14
CA CYS A 130 -3.89 13.46 1.38
C CYS A 130 -4.34 14.92 1.27
N GLU A 131 -4.76 15.30 0.07
CA GLU A 131 -5.34 16.61 -0.22
C GLU A 131 -6.77 16.38 -0.70
N GLY A 132 -7.73 16.97 0.00
CA GLY A 132 -9.12 16.96 -0.47
C GLY A 132 -9.23 17.84 -1.70
N GLU A 133 -10.09 17.49 -2.65
CA GLU A 133 -10.54 18.46 -3.63
C GLU A 133 -11.30 19.55 -2.84
N GLU A 134 -10.67 20.69 -2.60
CA GLU A 134 -11.37 21.87 -2.07
C GLU A 134 -12.51 22.22 -3.04
N GLU A 135 -13.74 22.33 -2.53
CA GLU A 135 -14.90 22.86 -3.26
C GLU A 135 -14.71 24.34 -3.62
#